data_AF-A0A5A9ZBM5-F1
#
_entry.id   AF-A0A5A9ZBM5-F1
#
_cell.length_a   1.000
_cell.length_b   1.000
_cell.length_c   1.000
_cell.angle_alpha   90.00
_cell.angle_beta   90.00
_cell.angle_gamma   90.00
#
_symmetry.space_group_name_H-M   'P 1'
#
loop_
_entity.id
_entity.type
_entity.pdbx_description
1 polymer ?
#
loop_
_entity_poly.entity_id
_entity_poly.type
_entity_poly.pdbx_seq_one_letter_code
_entity_poly.pdbx_strand_id
1 'polypeptide(L)'
;MGLTLAADVAMARRISLCGDGPLADGGEKLQRNLGEGPCVQALQQRAPVLAEDLSDVHTVRQWPLFALEARACGIQAAFALPARPAECRPRLHRAVPLP
;
A
#
# COMPACT_ATOMS: atom_id res chain seq x y z
N MET A 1 12.92 4.92 -5.78
CA MET A 1 11.48 5.22 -5.59
C MET A 1 10.80 3.87 -5.40
N GLY A 2 10.28 3.59 -4.20
CA GLY A 2 9.70 2.30 -3.88
C GLY A 2 8.17 2.37 -3.89
N LEU A 3 7.51 1.59 -4.73
CA LEU A 3 6.05 1.42 -4.69
C LEU A 3 5.76 0.10 -4.01
N THR A 4 4.86 0.08 -3.02
CA THR A 4 4.34 -1.16 -2.44
C THR A 4 2.86 -1.31 -2.74
N LEU A 5 2.51 -2.41 -3.39
CA LEU A 5 1.13 -2.81 -3.65
C LEU A 5 0.71 -3.86 -2.62
N ALA A 6 -0.35 -3.55 -1.86
CA ALA A 6 -1.05 -4.49 -1.00
C ALA A 6 -2.48 -4.66 -1.52
N ALA A 7 -2.85 -5.90 -1.86
CA ALA A 7 -4.22 -6.26 -2.21
C ALA A 7 -4.75 -7.28 -1.19
N ASP A 8 -5.88 -6.98 -0.57
CA ASP A 8 -6.66 -7.96 0.19
C ASP A 8 -7.99 -8.18 -0.53
N VAL A 9 -8.26 -9.43 -0.89
CA VAL A 9 -9.52 -9.82 -1.55
C VAL A 9 -10.39 -10.75 -0.70
N ALA A 10 -9.86 -11.29 0.39
CA ALA A 10 -10.62 -12.28 1.17
C ALA A 10 -10.12 -12.53 2.61
N MET A 11 -8.93 -12.06 3.01
CA MET A 11 -8.20 -12.71 4.11
C MET A 11 -7.31 -11.78 4.95
N ALA A 12 -7.63 -10.49 5.11
CA ALA A 12 -7.01 -9.58 6.10
C ALA A 12 -5.46 -9.64 6.21
N ARG A 13 -4.75 -10.01 5.13
CA ARG A 13 -3.29 -10.16 5.11
C ARG A 13 -2.70 -9.18 4.13
N ARG A 14 -1.84 -8.30 4.65
CA ARG A 14 -1.08 -7.34 3.87
C ARG A 14 0.15 -8.03 3.27
N ILE A 15 0.17 -8.21 1.95
CA ILE A 15 1.28 -8.83 1.21
C ILE A 15 1.88 -7.77 0.30
N SER A 16 3.20 -7.59 0.35
CA SER A 16 3.93 -6.74 -0.59
C SER A 16 4.16 -7.50 -1.89
N LEU A 17 3.61 -7.00 -3.00
CA LEU A 17 3.73 -7.67 -4.31
C LEU A 17 5.03 -7.34 -5.04
N CYS A 18 5.56 -6.13 -4.85
CA CYS A 18 6.83 -5.67 -5.39
C CYS A 18 7.31 -4.45 -4.59
N GLY A 19 8.63 -4.29 -4.51
CA GLY A 19 9.30 -3.13 -3.96
C GLY A 19 10.64 -2.99 -4.67
N ASP A 20 10.91 -1.84 -5.25
CA ASP A 20 12.20 -1.57 -5.89
C ASP A 20 13.09 -0.76 -4.95
N GLY A 21 14.20 -1.37 -4.55
CA GLY A 21 15.21 -0.78 -3.66
C GLY A 21 14.90 -0.85 -2.16
N PRO A 22 15.91 -0.56 -1.31
CA PRO A 22 15.86 -0.76 0.14
C PRO A 22 14.81 0.12 0.85
N LEU A 23 14.45 1.25 0.26
CA LEU A 23 13.44 2.17 0.82
C LEU A 23 12.02 1.59 0.75
N ALA A 24 11.68 0.85 -0.31
CA ALA A 24 10.37 0.22 -0.47
C ALA A 24 10.15 -0.83 0.63
N ASP A 25 11.18 -1.67 0.80
CA ASP A 25 11.17 -2.77 1.75
C ASP A 25 11.13 -2.28 3.20
N GLY A 26 11.92 -1.25 3.51
CA GLY A 26 11.92 -0.58 4.81
C GLY A 26 10.58 0.08 5.12
N GLY A 27 10.04 0.87 4.19
CA GLY A 27 8.77 1.58 4.37
C GLY A 27 7.57 0.63 4.57
N GLU A 28 7.51 -0.47 3.84
CA GLU A 28 6.46 -1.47 4.02
C GLU A 28 6.61 -2.24 5.35
N LYS A 29 7.84 -2.62 5.74
CA LYS A 29 8.11 -3.26 7.03
C LYS A 29 7.69 -2.34 8.18
N LEU A 30 8.00 -1.05 8.12
CA LEU A 30 7.59 -0.06 9.11
C LEU A 30 6.07 0.00 9.26
N GLN A 31 5.32 0.14 8.16
CA GLN A 31 3.86 0.21 8.22
C GLN A 31 3.22 -1.07 8.76
N ARG A 32 3.79 -2.24 8.47
CA ARG A 32 3.31 -3.51 9.03
C ARG A 32 3.59 -3.62 10.53
N ASN A 33 4.79 -3.24 10.97
CA ASN A 33 5.20 -3.39 12.36
C ASN A 33 4.51 -2.37 13.28
N LEU A 34 4.41 -1.12 12.80
CA LEU A 34 3.83 -0.02 13.58
C LEU A 34 2.31 -0.01 13.52
N GLY A 35 1.70 -0.63 12.50
CA GLY A 35 0.27 -0.51 12.27
C GLY A 35 -0.17 0.93 11.93
N GLU A 36 0.78 1.77 11.53
CA GLU A 36 0.59 3.15 11.12
C GLU A 36 1.00 3.34 9.64
N GLY A 37 0.66 4.51 9.09
CA GLY A 37 1.17 4.95 7.80
C GLY A 37 0.16 4.82 6.65
N PRO A 38 0.54 5.31 5.47
CA PRO A 38 -0.39 5.58 4.37
C PRO A 38 -1.20 4.37 3.93
N CYS A 39 -0.60 3.20 3.80
CA CYS A 39 -1.31 2.01 3.36
C CYS A 39 -2.23 1.45 4.45
N VAL A 40 -1.89 1.61 5.74
CA VAL A 40 -2.83 1.20 6.80
C VAL A 40 -4.07 2.07 6.72
N GLN A 41 -3.89 3.38 6.62
CA GLN A 41 -4.98 4.33 6.48
C GLN A 41 -5.78 4.11 5.19
N ALA A 42 -5.12 3.91 4.05
CA ALA A 42 -5.77 3.70 2.77
C ALA A 42 -6.63 2.42 2.75
N LEU A 43 -6.19 1.35 3.44
CA LEU A 43 -6.98 0.13 3.61
C LEU A 43 -8.20 0.37 4.51
N GLN A 44 -8.03 1.06 5.64
CA GLN A 44 -9.13 1.38 6.56
C GLN A 44 -10.19 2.27 5.91
N GLN A 45 -9.75 3.31 5.20
CA GLN A 45 -10.63 4.31 4.56
C GLN A 45 -11.14 3.88 3.19
N ARG A 46 -10.52 2.85 2.58
CA ARG A 46 -10.75 2.42 1.19
C ARG A 46 -10.62 3.58 0.19
N ALA A 47 -9.72 4.51 0.49
CA ALA A 47 -9.46 5.73 -0.27
C ALA A 47 -7.95 5.95 -0.47
N PRO A 48 -7.53 6.63 -1.55
CA PRO A 48 -6.16 7.09 -1.72
C PRO A 48 -5.68 7.94 -0.54
N VAL A 49 -4.43 7.73 -0.13
CA VAL A 49 -3.77 8.54 0.90
C VAL A 49 -2.45 9.05 0.32
N LEU A 50 -2.29 10.37 0.31
CA LEU A 50 -1.12 11.04 -0.23
C LEU A 50 -0.46 11.84 0.90
N ALA A 51 0.79 11.52 1.21
CA ALA A 51 1.61 12.28 2.13
C ALA A 51 2.87 12.73 1.38
N GLU A 52 2.81 13.94 0.83
CA GLU A 52 3.89 14.55 0.04
C GLU A 52 5.10 14.94 0.91
N ASP A 53 4.86 15.15 2.21
CA ASP A 53 5.90 15.44 3.19
C ASP A 53 5.58 14.74 4.53
N LEU A 54 6.47 13.83 4.94
CA LEU A 54 6.40 13.14 6.23
C LEU A 54 6.82 14.03 7.41
N SER A 55 7.36 15.22 7.16
CA SER A 55 7.67 16.21 8.20
C SER A 55 6.52 17.18 8.49
N ASP A 56 5.48 17.18 7.64
CA ASP A 56 4.30 18.00 7.86
C ASP A 56 3.61 17.67 9.20
N VAL A 57 3.12 18.70 9.87
CA VAL A 57 2.52 18.57 11.21
C VAL A 57 1.28 17.69 11.19
N HIS A 58 0.48 17.73 10.13
CA HIS A 58 -0.69 16.86 10.02
C HIS A 58 -0.29 15.42 9.80
N THR A 59 0.72 15.16 8.96
CA THR A 59 1.26 13.81 8.73
C THR A 59 1.85 13.22 10.02
N VAL A 60 2.65 14.00 10.75
CA VAL A 60 3.25 13.57 12.03
C VAL A 60 2.18 13.32 13.09
N ARG A 61 1.08 14.10 13.10
CA ARG A 61 -0.04 13.84 14.01
C ARG A 61 -0.82 12.58 13.65
N GLN A 62 -0.92 12.25 12.36
CA GLN A 62 -1.63 11.06 11.90
C GLN A 62 -0.85 9.78 12.17
N TRP A 63 0.46 9.78 11.89
CA TRP A 63 1.33 8.60 12.00
C TRP A 63 2.66 8.95 12.66
N PRO A 64 2.67 9.26 13.97
CA PRO A 64 3.82 9.84 14.65
C PRO A 64 5.05 8.93 14.62
N LEU A 65 4.87 7.62 14.82
CA LEU A 65 6.01 6.69 14.81
C LEU A 65 6.44 6.39 13.37
N PHE A 66 5.49 6.19 12.46
CA PHE A 66 5.83 5.94 11.06
C PHE A 66 6.57 7.12 10.43
N ALA A 67 6.09 8.35 10.63
CA ALA A 67 6.71 9.55 10.07
C ALA A 67 8.14 9.74 10.58
N LEU A 68 8.39 9.47 11.87
CA LEU A 68 9.72 9.54 12.47
C LEU A 68 10.66 8.49 11.86
N GLU A 69 10.29 7.21 11.92
CA GLU A 69 11.14 6.09 11.51
C GLU A 69 11.36 6.05 9.99
N ALA A 70 10.33 6.37 9.21
CA ALA A 70 10.44 6.42 7.75
C ALA A 70 11.42 7.51 7.32
N ARG A 71 11.40 8.68 7.97
CA ARG A 71 12.35 9.77 7.71
C ARG A 71 13.77 9.43 8.13
N ALA A 72 13.94 8.73 9.26
CA ALA A 72 15.26 8.22 9.66
C ALA A 72 15.83 7.24 8.61
N CYS A 73 14.96 6.51 7.92
CA CYS A 73 15.30 5.64 6.79
C CYS A 73 15.45 6.38 5.44
N GLY A 74 15.32 7.72 5.40
CA GLY A 74 15.45 8.52 4.19
C GLY A 74 14.18 8.62 3.32
N ILE A 75 13.02 8.15 3.80
CA ILE A 75 11.73 8.31 3.12
C ILE A 75 11.16 9.68 3.48
N GLN A 76 10.93 10.51 2.46
CA GLN A 76 10.40 11.87 2.66
C GLN A 76 8.92 12.00 2.31
N ALA A 77 8.41 11.16 1.42
CA ALA A 77 7.04 11.14 0.95
C ALA A 77 6.55 9.70 0.82
N ALA A 78 5.24 9.49 1.01
CA ALA A 78 4.65 8.18 0.88
C ALA A 78 3.20 8.27 0.37
N PHE A 79 2.89 7.42 -0.61
CA PHE A 79 1.60 7.40 -1.30
C PHE A 79 1.03 6.00 -1.27
N ALA A 80 -0.25 5.88 -0.94
CA ALA A 80 -0.96 4.61 -0.92
C ALA A 80 -2.25 4.70 -1.72
N LEU A 81 -2.39 3.78 -2.68
CA LEU A 81 -3.55 3.66 -3.55
C LEU A 81 -4.20 2.30 -3.29
N PRO A 82 -5.43 2.25 -2.77
CA PRO A 82 -6.11 0.98 -2.57
C PRO A 82 -6.53 0.41 -3.93
N ALA A 83 -6.04 -0.79 -4.26
CA ALA A 83 -6.54 -1.53 -5.41
C ALA A 83 -7.86 -2.21 -5.06
N ARG A 84 -8.91 -1.94 -5.85
CA ARG A 84 -10.12 -2.75 -5.82
C ARG A 84 -9.85 -4.00 -6.65
N PRO A 85 -10.25 -5.20 -6.21
CA PRO A 85 -10.32 -6.32 -7.14
C PRO A 85 -11.15 -5.92 -8.35
N ALA A 86 -10.60 -6.15 -9.55
CA ALA A 86 -11.43 -6.19 -10.73
C ALA A 86 -12.46 -7.30 -10.53
N GLU A 87 -13.72 -7.01 -10.85
CA GLU A 87 -14.74 -8.06 -10.88
C GLU A 87 -14.31 -9.07 -11.94
N CYS A 88 -13.90 -10.26 -11.51
CA CYS A 88 -13.48 -11.32 -12.42
C CYS A 88 -14.73 -11.90 -13.06
N ARG A 89 -15.23 -11.26 -14.12
CA ARG A 89 -16.30 -11.83 -14.93
C ARG A 89 -15.71 -13.03 -15.67
N PRO A 90 -16.16 -14.27 -15.41
CA PRO A 90 -15.65 -15.41 -16.15
C PRO A 90 -15.94 -15.19 -17.64
N ARG A 91 -14.89 -15.11 -18.46
CA ARG A 91 -15.05 -15.22 -19.92
C ARG A 91 -15.47 -16.65 -20.19
N LEU A 92 -16.76 -16.87 -20.45
CA LEU A 92 -17.22 -18.09 -21.07
C LEU A 92 -16.48 -18.19 -22.41
N HIS A 93 -15.51 -19.10 -22.51
CA HIS A 93 -14.94 -19.46 -23.78
C HIS A 93 -16.09 -20.07 -24.59
N ARG A 94 -16.46 -19.41 -25.70
CA ARG A 94 -17.43 -19.98 -26.63
C ARG A 94 -16.83 -21.29 -27.11
N ALA A 95 -17.44 -22.42 -26.74
CA ALA A 95 -17.06 -23.72 -27.25
C ALA A 95 -17.08 -23.62 -28.79
N VAL A 96 -15.91 -23.78 -29.39
CA VAL A 96 -15.80 -23.99 -30.83
C VAL A 96 -16.24 -25.44 -31.04
N PRO A 97 -17.35 -25.71 -31.76
CA PRO A 97 -17.71 -27.09 -32.05
C PRO A 97 -16.58 -27.72 -32.88
N LEU A 98 -16.05 -28.83 -32.39
CA LEU A 98 -15.11 -29.65 -33.15
C LEU A 98 -15.87 -30.33 -34.31
N PRO A 99 -15.22 -30.48 -35.49
CA PRO A 99 -15.84 -31.07 -36.67
C PRO A 99 -16.16 -32.55 -36.50
#